data_AF-A0A815UHP2-F1
#
_entry.id   AF-A0A815UHP2-F1
#
_cell.length_a   1.000
_cell.length_b   1.000
_cell.length_c   1.000
_cell.angle_alpha   90.00
_cell.angle_beta   90.00
_cell.angle_gamma   90.00
#
_symmetry.space_group_name_H-M   'P 1'
#
loop_
_entity.id
_entity.type
_entity.pdbx_description
1 polymer ?
#
loop_
_entity_poly.entity_id
_entity_poly.type
_entity_poly.pdbx_seq_one_letter_code
_entity_poly.pdbx_strand_id
1 'polypeptide(L)'
;MSMSALAETTCAVCNIRSPMQKSKSVPVSKITSNELLKVSDETKALIMGSQLSNLPYITEPTVTTVNTDAFIISASKSPPFYCENNIILYTSGLFQQNKKNMCTLCQKCHDALTKKHIPKFSVANGMWFGDIPAELQGLTIPEEKLISLYRHNSCIIKLQSPFHSATTLQTA
;
A
#
# COMPACT_ATOMS: atom_id res chain seq x y z
N MET A 1 0.81 20.40 -19.84
CA MET A 1 0.94 18.97 -19.52
C MET A 1 -0.02 18.65 -18.39
N SER A 2 -0.97 17.72 -18.59
CA SER A 2 -2.03 17.43 -17.62
C SER A 2 -1.47 16.69 -16.39
N MET A 3 -1.79 17.15 -15.18
CA MET A 3 -1.26 16.61 -13.92
C MET A 3 -1.68 15.14 -13.64
N SER A 4 -2.66 14.61 -14.38
CA SER A 4 -3.08 13.21 -14.29
C SER A 4 -2.05 12.20 -14.85
N ALA A 5 -1.00 12.66 -15.53
CA ALA A 5 0.06 11.79 -16.05
C ALA A 5 1.04 11.28 -14.97
N LEU A 6 1.05 11.88 -13.78
CA LEU A 6 1.96 11.53 -12.67
C LEU A 6 1.26 10.81 -11.50
N ALA A 7 -0.02 10.45 -11.65
CA ALA A 7 -0.73 9.72 -10.61
C ALA A 7 -0.09 8.34 -10.39
N GLU A 8 0.21 8.00 -9.13
CA GLU A 8 0.75 6.72 -8.72
C GLU A 8 -0.31 5.89 -8.00
N THR A 9 -0.23 4.57 -8.16
CA THR A 9 -1.05 3.61 -7.43
C THR A 9 -0.19 2.52 -6.82
N THR A 10 -0.64 1.98 -5.69
CA THR A 10 0.06 0.89 -4.98
C THR A 10 -0.51 -0.45 -5.41
N CYS A 11 0.36 -1.40 -5.72
CA CYS A 11 -0.05 -2.76 -6.08
C CYS A 11 -0.49 -3.56 -4.85
N ALA A 12 -1.69 -4.16 -4.90
CA ALA A 12 -2.22 -5.01 -3.83
C ALA A 12 -1.42 -6.32 -3.62
N VAL A 13 -0.64 -6.77 -4.60
CA VAL A 13 0.11 -8.03 -4.51
C VAL A 13 1.55 -7.83 -4.04
N CYS A 14 2.21 -6.75 -4.49
CA CYS A 14 3.63 -6.52 -4.19
C CYS A 14 3.94 -5.24 -3.40
N ASN A 15 2.92 -4.45 -3.04
CA ASN A 15 3.04 -3.16 -2.35
C ASN A 15 3.95 -2.11 -3.03
N ILE A 16 4.35 -2.34 -4.28
CA ILE A 16 5.18 -1.40 -5.04
C ILE A 16 4.27 -0.34 -5.67
N ARG A 17 4.68 0.94 -5.55
CA ARG A 17 4.05 2.07 -6.25
C ARG A 17 4.43 2.04 -7.73
N SER A 18 3.46 2.30 -8.58
CA SER A 18 3.67 2.34 -10.04
C SER A 18 2.80 3.42 -10.65
N PRO A 19 3.18 3.97 -11.83
CA PRO A 19 2.33 4.91 -12.54
C PRO A 19 0.97 4.29 -12.83
N MET A 20 -0.10 5.03 -12.56
CA MET A 20 -1.47 4.54 -12.66
C MET A 20 -1.81 4.01 -14.06
N GLN A 21 -1.22 4.60 -15.11
CA GLN A 21 -1.36 4.17 -16.52
C GLN A 21 -0.88 2.73 -16.77
N LYS A 22 0.07 2.23 -15.96
CA LYS A 22 0.62 0.86 -16.03
C LYS A 22 -0.02 -0.09 -15.03
N SER A 23 -1.07 0.36 -14.34
CA SER A 23 -1.79 -0.45 -13.37
C SER A 23 -3.09 -1.01 -13.97
N LYS A 24 -3.53 -2.16 -13.48
CA LYS A 24 -4.77 -2.82 -13.87
C LYS A 24 -5.66 -2.99 -12.64
N SER A 25 -6.91 -2.56 -12.75
CA SER A 25 -7.93 -2.84 -11.74
C SER A 25 -8.55 -4.21 -11.99
N VAL A 26 -8.59 -5.05 -10.97
CA VAL A 26 -9.12 -6.41 -11.04
C VAL A 26 -10.03 -6.66 -9.83
N PRO A 27 -11.19 -7.33 -9.98
CA PRO A 27 -11.98 -7.74 -8.83
C PRO A 27 -11.21 -8.74 -7.97
N VAL A 28 -11.28 -8.58 -6.65
CA VAL A 28 -10.57 -9.44 -5.68
C VAL A 28 -10.93 -10.92 -5.88
N SER A 29 -12.21 -11.19 -6.17
CA SER A 29 -12.71 -12.54 -6.46
C SER A 29 -12.01 -13.26 -7.62
N LYS A 30 -11.47 -12.53 -8.61
CA LYS A 30 -10.71 -13.14 -9.71
C LYS A 30 -9.30 -13.53 -9.29
N ILE A 31 -8.75 -12.85 -8.29
CA ILE A 31 -7.42 -13.13 -7.74
C ILE A 31 -7.49 -14.25 -6.72
N THR A 32 -8.52 -14.26 -5.87
CA THR A 32 -8.64 -15.26 -4.80
C THR A 32 -8.90 -16.68 -5.31
N SER A 33 -9.31 -16.83 -6.57
CA SER A 33 -9.36 -18.13 -7.26
C SER A 33 -7.99 -18.67 -7.67
N ASN A 34 -6.90 -17.90 -7.51
CA ASN A 34 -5.59 -18.28 -7.99
C ASN A 34 -4.76 -18.94 -6.88
N GLU A 35 -4.52 -20.24 -7.01
CA GLU A 35 -3.74 -21.01 -6.03
C GLU A 35 -2.29 -20.53 -5.88
N LEU A 36 -1.75 -19.82 -6.88
CA LEU A 36 -0.38 -19.32 -6.90
C LEU A 36 -0.07 -18.28 -5.83
N LEU A 37 -1.10 -17.64 -5.26
CA LEU A 37 -0.92 -16.62 -4.22
C LEU A 37 -1.23 -17.16 -2.82
N LYS A 38 -1.50 -18.46 -2.69
CA LYS A 38 -1.68 -19.09 -1.38
C LYS A 38 -0.36 -19.03 -0.62
N VAL A 39 -0.46 -18.66 0.65
CA VAL A 39 0.67 -18.58 1.57
C VAL A 39 0.63 -19.78 2.53
N SER A 40 1.80 -20.26 2.99
CA SER A 40 1.87 -21.30 4.04
C SER A 40 1.21 -20.83 5.35
N ASP A 41 0.68 -21.78 6.12
CA ASP A 41 0.01 -21.48 7.39
C ASP A 41 0.96 -20.84 8.42
N GLU A 42 2.25 -21.19 8.40
CA GLU A 42 3.28 -20.56 9.24
C GLU A 42 3.43 -19.07 8.93
N THR A 43 3.58 -18.72 7.65
CA THR A 43 3.71 -17.33 7.22
C THR A 43 2.43 -16.55 7.47
N LYS A 44 1.27 -17.19 7.28
CA LYS A 44 -0.03 -16.61 7.63
C LYS A 44 -0.12 -16.33 9.13
N ALA A 45 0.31 -17.27 9.97
CA ALA A 45 0.36 -17.10 11.42
C ALA A 45 1.35 -16.00 11.84
N LEU A 46 2.49 -15.85 11.15
CA LEU A 46 3.43 -14.75 11.39
C LEU A 46 2.83 -13.39 11.02
N ILE A 47 2.18 -13.28 9.86
CA ILE A 47 1.58 -12.03 9.37
C ILE A 47 0.40 -11.62 10.24
N MET A 48 -0.42 -12.58 10.69
CA MET A 48 -1.56 -12.32 11.58
C MET A 48 -1.11 -12.17 13.05
N GLY A 49 -0.08 -12.90 13.47
CA GLY A 49 0.52 -12.85 14.80
C GLY A 49 1.30 -11.56 15.07
N SER A 50 1.94 -10.97 14.05
CA SER A 50 2.56 -9.64 14.16
C SER A 50 1.54 -8.52 14.36
N GLN A 51 0.25 -8.77 14.07
CA GLN A 51 -0.85 -7.84 14.37
C GLN A 51 -1.34 -7.97 15.81
N LEU A 52 -1.03 -9.07 16.52
CA LEU A 52 -1.52 -9.33 17.88
C LEU A 52 -0.78 -8.57 18.99
N SER A 53 0.42 -8.03 18.72
CA SER A 53 1.11 -7.14 19.68
C SER A 53 0.49 -5.74 19.76
N ASN A 54 -0.56 -5.45 18.97
CA ASN A 54 -1.34 -4.21 19.01
C ASN A 54 -2.83 -4.50 18.68
N LEU A 55 -3.55 -5.29 19.50
CA LEU A 55 -5.01 -5.42 19.38
C LEU A 55 -5.75 -4.37 20.24
N PRO A 56 -6.96 -3.91 19.87
CA PRO A 56 -8.16 -4.76 19.72
C PRO A 56 -8.82 -4.57 18.33
N TYR A 57 -9.67 -5.41 17.75
CA TYR A 57 -10.26 -6.73 17.97
C TYR A 57 -10.86 -7.10 16.60
N ILE A 58 -11.05 -8.39 16.31
CA ILE A 58 -11.80 -8.85 15.14
C ILE A 58 -13.28 -8.60 15.41
N THR A 59 -13.96 -7.80 14.58
CA THR A 59 -15.40 -8.04 14.35
C THR A 59 -15.69 -8.07 12.86
N GLU A 60 -16.49 -9.07 12.51
CA GLU A 60 -17.32 -9.24 11.32
C GLU A 60 -17.84 -7.92 10.71
N PRO A 61 -18.19 -7.92 9.42
CA PRO A 61 -18.33 -6.69 8.65
C PRO A 61 -19.55 -5.88 9.11
N THR A 62 -19.32 -4.82 9.87
CA THR A 62 -20.33 -3.77 10.03
C THR A 62 -20.36 -2.95 8.75
N VAL A 63 -21.31 -3.29 7.90
CA VAL A 63 -21.83 -2.43 6.85
C VAL A 63 -22.33 -1.15 7.50
N THR A 64 -21.56 -0.07 7.40
CA THR A 64 -22.07 1.29 7.58
C THR A 64 -22.13 1.97 6.23
N THR A 65 -23.32 1.93 5.64
CA THR A 65 -23.70 2.85 4.58
C THR A 65 -23.69 4.27 5.12
N VAL A 66 -22.84 5.14 4.58
CA VAL A 66 -23.12 6.59 4.52
C VAL A 66 -22.55 7.18 3.23
N ASN A 67 -23.35 8.09 2.70
CA ASN A 67 -23.29 8.68 1.37
C ASN A 67 -22.08 9.59 1.12
N THR A 68 -21.77 9.67 -0.18
CA THR A 68 -21.17 10.80 -0.92
C THR A 68 -19.80 11.32 -0.51
N ASP A 69 -18.90 11.19 -1.48
CA ASP A 69 -17.71 12.00 -1.75
C ASP A 69 -16.55 11.90 -0.76
N ALA A 70 -15.61 11.02 -1.12
CA ALA A 70 -14.21 11.03 -0.74
C ALA A 70 -13.92 11.19 0.77
N PHE A 71 -14.17 10.13 1.53
CA PHE A 71 -13.71 10.06 2.92
C PHE A 71 -12.36 9.33 3.00
N ILE A 72 -11.33 10.07 3.39
CA ILE A 72 -10.10 9.52 3.96
C ILE A 72 -10.53 8.76 5.22
N ILE A 73 -10.36 7.45 5.23
CA ILE A 73 -10.58 6.63 6.44
C ILE A 73 -9.60 7.13 7.49
N SER A 74 -10.17 7.76 8.53
CA SER A 74 -9.48 8.24 9.71
C SER A 74 -8.86 7.08 10.48
N ALA A 75 -7.73 7.38 11.12
CA ALA A 75 -6.82 6.45 11.77
C ALA A 75 -7.46 5.62 12.89
N SER A 76 -7.94 4.43 12.54
CA SER A 76 -7.83 3.25 13.39
C SER A 76 -7.09 2.22 12.55
N LYS A 77 -5.96 1.71 13.05
CA LYS A 77 -5.02 0.83 12.33
C LYS A 77 -5.76 -0.39 11.78
N SER A 78 -6.23 -0.30 10.54
CA SER A 78 -6.62 -1.48 9.79
C SER A 78 -5.35 -2.29 9.54
N PRO A 79 -5.42 -3.63 9.59
CA PRO A 79 -4.24 -4.44 9.31
C PRO A 79 -3.71 -4.05 7.92
N PRO A 80 -2.38 -3.95 7.73
CA PRO A 80 -1.77 -3.66 6.43
C PRO A 80 -2.10 -4.71 5.36
N PHE A 81 -2.70 -5.84 5.79
CA PHE A 81 -3.04 -6.98 4.97
C PHE A 81 -4.52 -7.33 5.04
N TYR A 82 -5.07 -7.69 3.90
CA TYR A 82 -6.35 -8.34 3.70
C TYR A 82 -6.10 -9.83 3.43
N CYS A 83 -6.80 -10.71 4.15
CA CYS A 83 -6.67 -12.15 3.98
C CYS A 83 -8.02 -12.75 3.58
N GLU A 84 -8.06 -13.45 2.43
CA GLU A 84 -9.22 -14.19 1.96
C GLU A 84 -8.74 -15.49 1.30
N ASN A 85 -9.31 -16.64 1.67
CA ASN A 85 -8.95 -17.96 1.11
C ASN A 85 -7.44 -18.30 1.12
N ASN A 86 -6.74 -17.99 2.21
CA ASN A 86 -5.27 -18.13 2.36
C ASN A 86 -4.42 -17.28 1.41
N ILE A 87 -5.04 -16.29 0.77
CA ILE A 87 -4.35 -15.30 -0.06
C ILE A 87 -4.27 -14.00 0.71
N ILE A 88 -3.07 -13.45 0.78
CA ILE A 88 -2.77 -12.23 1.51
C ILE A 88 -2.49 -11.12 0.51
N LEU A 89 -3.23 -10.01 0.62
CA LEU A 89 -3.11 -8.82 -0.21
C LEU A 89 -2.85 -7.59 0.67
N TYR A 90 -2.16 -6.60 0.13
CA TYR A 90 -1.94 -5.31 0.82
C TYR A 90 -3.19 -4.44 0.72
N THR A 91 -3.66 -3.92 1.85
CA THR A 91 -4.86 -3.06 1.91
C THR A 91 -4.67 -1.74 1.16
N SER A 92 -3.44 -1.25 1.05
CA SER A 92 -3.05 -0.06 0.28
C SER A 92 -3.43 -0.10 -1.20
N GLY A 93 -3.57 -1.31 -1.77
CA GLY A 93 -3.96 -1.51 -3.17
C GLY A 93 -5.42 -1.91 -3.35
N LEU A 94 -6.22 -1.99 -2.28
CA LEU A 94 -7.63 -2.36 -2.31
C LEU A 94 -8.52 -1.13 -2.34
N PHE A 95 -9.61 -1.21 -3.10
CA PHE A 95 -10.61 -0.15 -3.18
C PHE A 95 -11.97 -0.76 -3.54
N GLN A 96 -13.05 -0.05 -3.24
CA GLN A 96 -14.40 -0.52 -3.58
C GLN A 96 -14.91 0.23 -4.81
N GLN A 97 -15.48 -0.50 -5.78
CA GLN A 97 -16.12 0.06 -6.97
C GLN A 97 -17.46 -0.64 -7.19
N ASN A 98 -18.55 0.11 -7.32
CA ASN A 98 -19.91 -0.45 -7.55
C ASN A 98 -20.29 -1.55 -6.55
N LYS A 99 -20.01 -1.33 -5.26
CA LYS A 99 -20.20 -2.31 -4.15
C LYS A 99 -19.39 -3.61 -4.28
N LYS A 100 -18.42 -3.70 -5.19
CA LYS A 100 -17.50 -4.83 -5.33
C LYS A 100 -16.10 -4.47 -4.85
N ASN A 101 -15.45 -5.42 -4.18
CA ASN A 101 -14.05 -5.27 -3.76
C ASN A 101 -13.14 -5.42 -4.98
N MET A 102 -12.40 -4.36 -5.28
CA MET A 102 -11.44 -4.27 -6.36
C MET A 102 -10.04 -4.13 -5.78
N CYS A 103 -9.05 -4.49 -6.58
CA CYS A 103 -7.66 -4.33 -6.25
C CYS A 103 -6.88 -3.79 -7.45
N THR A 104 -5.81 -3.07 -7.16
CA THR A 104 -4.90 -2.53 -8.16
C THR A 104 -3.69 -3.45 -8.29
N LEU A 105 -3.38 -3.87 -9.52
CA LEU A 105 -2.17 -4.64 -9.83
C LEU A 105 -1.23 -3.80 -10.69
N CYS A 106 0.06 -3.81 -10.39
CA CYS A 106 1.05 -3.33 -11.36
C CYS A 106 1.13 -4.30 -12.55
N GLN A 107 1.54 -3.79 -13.71
CA GLN A 107 1.69 -4.59 -14.93
C GLN A 107 2.51 -5.87 -14.71
N LYS A 108 3.61 -5.80 -13.95
CA LYS A 108 4.46 -6.96 -13.66
C LYS A 108 3.71 -8.07 -12.92
N CYS A 109 2.91 -7.72 -11.91
CA CYS A 109 2.12 -8.70 -11.17
C CYS A 109 1.00 -9.27 -12.03
N HIS A 110 0.31 -8.42 -12.79
CA HIS A 110 -0.75 -8.86 -13.70
C HIS A 110 -0.21 -9.83 -14.76
N ASP A 111 0.94 -9.53 -15.36
CA ASP A 111 1.56 -10.37 -16.40
C ASP A 111 2.04 -11.71 -15.83
N ALA A 112 2.63 -11.70 -14.63
CA ALA A 112 3.04 -12.93 -13.95
C ALA A 112 1.82 -13.84 -13.64
N LEU A 113 0.75 -13.27 -13.10
CA LEU A 113 -0.48 -14.02 -12.80
C LEU A 113 -1.15 -14.56 -14.07
N THR A 114 -1.16 -13.78 -15.15
CA THR A 114 -1.69 -14.21 -16.45
C THR A 114 -0.91 -15.40 -17.02
N LYS A 115 0.42 -15.41 -16.81
CA LYS A 115 1.31 -16.52 -17.22
C LYS A 115 1.35 -17.67 -16.21
N LYS A 116 0.47 -17.69 -15.20
CA LYS A 116 0.45 -18.69 -14.13
C LYS A 116 1.78 -18.81 -13.36
N HIS A 117 2.47 -17.68 -13.15
CA HIS A 117 3.66 -17.60 -12.31
C HIS A 117 3.41 -16.77 -11.05
N ILE A 118 4.11 -17.12 -9.97
CA ILE A 118 4.10 -16.35 -8.73
C ILE A 118 4.86 -15.02 -8.96
N PRO A 119 4.25 -13.85 -8.67
CA PRO A 119 4.95 -12.58 -8.82
C PRO A 119 6.17 -12.49 -7.89
N LYS A 120 7.31 -12.03 -8.41
CA LYS A 120 8.60 -12.01 -7.70
C LYS A 120 8.56 -11.36 -6.31
N PHE A 121 7.75 -10.32 -6.15
CA PHE A 121 7.64 -9.53 -4.93
C PHE A 121 6.30 -9.74 -4.21
N SER A 122 5.61 -10.86 -4.46
CA SER A 122 4.38 -11.16 -3.71
C SER A 122 4.69 -11.71 -2.32
N VAL A 123 3.73 -11.54 -1.41
CA VAL A 123 3.76 -12.17 -0.08
C VAL A 123 3.90 -13.70 -0.19
N ALA A 124 3.23 -14.30 -1.17
CA ALA A 124 3.31 -15.74 -1.46
C ALA A 124 4.73 -16.22 -1.85
N ASN A 125 5.60 -15.32 -2.33
CA ASN A 125 6.99 -15.62 -2.64
C ASN A 125 7.94 -15.33 -1.43
N GLY A 126 7.40 -15.26 -0.21
CA GLY A 126 8.17 -14.92 1.00
C GLY A 126 8.60 -13.44 1.07
N MET A 127 8.16 -12.60 0.14
CA MET A 127 8.50 -11.18 0.08
C MET A 127 7.46 -10.33 0.82
N TRP A 128 7.28 -10.64 2.11
CA TRP A 128 6.45 -9.84 3.00
C TRP A 128 7.33 -8.84 3.77
N PHE A 129 6.90 -7.59 3.79
CA PHE A 129 7.49 -6.58 4.66
C PHE A 129 6.54 -6.44 5.85
N GLY A 130 6.98 -6.86 7.03
CA GLY A 130 6.25 -6.60 8.26
C GLY A 130 6.24 -5.10 8.58
N ASP A 131 5.73 -4.77 9.76
CA ASP A 131 5.77 -3.39 10.23
C ASP A 131 7.21 -2.93 10.45
N ILE A 132 7.45 -1.64 10.22
CA ILE A 132 8.74 -1.01 10.53
C ILE A 132 8.91 -1.09 12.06
N PRO A 133 10.05 -1.59 12.58
CA PRO A 133 10.33 -1.61 14.02
C PRO A 133 10.17 -0.22 14.66
N ALA A 134 9.73 -0.15 15.91
CA ALA A 134 9.43 1.13 16.58
C ALA A 134 10.63 2.07 16.60
N GLU A 135 11.83 1.53 16.72
CA GLU A 135 13.11 2.24 16.73
C GLU A 135 13.46 2.86 15.36
N LEU A 136 12.89 2.32 14.29
CA LEU A 136 13.09 2.78 12.90
C LEU A 136 11.91 3.61 12.39
N GLN A 137 10.88 3.82 13.21
CA GLN A 137 9.75 4.67 12.86
C GLN A 137 10.10 6.15 13.09
N GLY A 138 9.68 7.02 12.18
CA GLY A 138 9.81 8.48 12.34
C GLY A 138 11.20 9.05 12.05
N LEU A 139 12.07 8.29 11.40
CA LEU A 139 13.38 8.78 10.97
C LEU A 139 13.23 9.92 9.94
N THR A 140 14.06 10.94 10.08
CA THR A 140 14.19 12.00 9.08
C THR A 140 14.88 11.46 7.82
N ILE A 141 14.67 12.12 6.67
CA ILE A 141 15.31 11.72 5.40
C ILE A 141 16.84 11.55 5.53
N PRO A 142 17.58 12.43 6.25
CA PRO A 142 18.99 12.20 6.51
C PRO A 142 19.27 10.93 7.33
N GLU A 143 18.48 10.64 8.37
CA GLU A 143 18.66 9.48 9.24
C GLU A 143 18.38 8.17 8.51
N GLU A 144 17.29 8.08 7.75
CA GLU A 144 16.99 6.94 6.88
C GLU A 144 18.15 6.66 5.92
N LYS A 145 18.75 7.72 5.37
CA LYS A 145 19.87 7.61 4.43
C LYS A 145 21.17 7.14 5.10
N LEU A 146 21.38 7.44 6.38
CA LEU A 146 22.54 6.97 7.15
C LEU A 146 22.49 5.46 7.41
N ILE A 147 21.30 4.92 7.66
CA ILE A 147 21.08 3.48 7.95
C ILE A 147 20.79 2.64 6.70
N SER A 148 20.64 3.28 5.53
CA SER A 148 20.33 2.60 4.27
C SER A 148 21.44 1.64 3.85
N LEU A 149 21.07 0.39 3.51
CA LEU A 149 22.00 -0.61 2.96
C LEU A 149 22.63 -0.15 1.64
N TYR A 150 21.86 0.55 0.81
CA TYR A 150 22.31 1.11 -0.47
C TYR A 150 22.46 2.62 -0.35
N ARG A 151 23.70 3.12 -0.49
CA ARG A 151 24.00 4.55 -0.42
C ARG A 151 23.72 5.22 -1.75
N HIS A 152 22.75 6.15 -1.77
CA HIS A 152 22.53 7.01 -2.94
C HIS A 152 23.58 8.13 -2.99
N ASN A 153 24.31 8.21 -4.10
CA ASN A 153 25.36 9.22 -4.31
C ASN A 153 24.84 10.66 -4.34
N SER A 154 23.56 10.87 -4.65
CA SER A 154 22.91 12.19 -4.61
C SER A 154 21.45 12.08 -4.16
N CYS A 155 20.94 13.12 -3.51
CA CYS A 155 19.52 13.28 -3.16
C CYS A 155 19.19 14.77 -3.21
N ILE A 156 18.18 15.15 -4.00
CA ILE A 156 17.73 16.53 -4.14
C ILE A 156 16.42 16.65 -3.38
N ILE A 157 16.40 17.44 -2.31
CA ILE A 157 15.23 17.67 -1.47
C ILE A 157 14.81 19.13 -1.65
N LYS A 158 13.59 19.36 -2.13
CA LYS A 158 13.01 20.70 -2.17
C LYS A 158 12.38 21.01 -0.82
N LEU A 159 13.03 21.87 -0.05
CA LEU A 159 12.47 22.39 1.19
C LEU A 159 11.50 23.52 0.85
N GLN A 160 10.28 23.46 1.38
CA GLN A 160 9.36 24.60 1.36
C GLN A 160 9.60 25.40 2.63
N SER A 161 10.09 26.63 2.49
CA SER A 161 10.19 27.55 3.61
C SER A 161 8.79 28.13 3.92
N PRO A 162 8.34 28.12 5.18
CA PRO A 162 7.10 28.82 5.56
C PRO A 162 7.23 30.36 5.42
N PHE A 163 8.45 30.87 5.24
CA PHE A 163 8.70 32.27 4.87
C PHE A 163 8.40 32.50 3.39
N HIS A 164 7.12 32.52 3.02
CA HIS A 164 6.70 33.43 1.98
C HIS A 164 6.80 34.82 2.58
N SER A 165 7.76 35.63 2.12
CA SER A 165 7.74 37.07 2.37
C SER A 165 6.37 37.58 1.91
N ALA A 166 5.47 37.84 2.85
CA ALA A 166 4.33 38.72 2.62
C ALA A 166 4.91 40.12 2.39
N THR A 167 5.47 40.35 1.20
CA THR A 167 5.96 41.65 0.77
C THR A 167 4.72 42.52 0.50
N THR A 168 4.34 43.26 1.54
CA THR A 168 3.99 44.68 1.49
C THR A 168 2.88 45.09 0.51
N LEU A 169 1.62 45.04 0.95
CA LEU A 169 0.64 46.06 0.57
C LEU A 169 0.98 47.33 1.37
N GLN A 170 1.76 48.24 0.78
CA GLN A 170 1.85 49.62 1.24
C GLN A 170 0.78 50.42 0.51
N THR A 171 -0.23 50.80 1.29
CA THR A 171 -1.13 51.93 1.04
C THR A 171 -0.34 53.21 0.76
N ALA A 172 -0.65 53.86 -0.36
CA ALA A 172 -0.56 55.31 -0.56
C ALA A 172 -1.63 55.71 -1.58
#